data_AF-A0A9N9FXF6-F1
#
_entry.id   AF-A0A9N9FXF6-F1
#
_cell.length_a   1.000
_cell.length_b   1.000
_cell.length_c   1.000
_cell.angle_alpha   90.00
_cell.angle_beta   90.00
_cell.angle_gamma   90.00
#
_symmetry.space_group_name_H-M   'P 1'
#
loop_
_entity.id
_entity.type
_entity.pdbx_description
1 polymer ?
#
loop_
_entity_poly.entity_id
_entity_poly.type
_entity_poly.pdbx_seq_one_letter_code
_entity_poly.pdbx_strand_id
1 'polypeptide(L)'
;MTSLTDALTNTLNPTTSSTLTIRVIKNFEYRTVKNLVLQHVNLESTTVGELKNIIRQKINTISGFKPFRNVNYDTLKLYTKAHGAKTQNLIINIEHEEWIFGNDEDTLISCGLENESEVSFFNREAYEAYKQHPDVIKWD
;
A
#
# COMPACT_ATOMS: atom_id res chain seq x y z
N MET A 1 -27.52 -31.50 -3.33
CA MET A 1 -27.47 -30.23 -2.58
C MET A 1 -26.21 -29.52 -3.02
N THR A 2 -26.36 -28.57 -3.94
CA THR A 2 -25.24 -27.83 -4.51
C THR A 2 -24.83 -26.77 -3.49
N SER A 3 -23.66 -26.94 -2.88
CA SER A 3 -23.12 -25.95 -1.95
C SER A 3 -22.88 -24.65 -2.71
N LEU A 4 -23.68 -23.64 -2.40
CA LEU A 4 -23.50 -22.27 -2.88
C LEU A 4 -22.15 -21.78 -2.37
N THR A 5 -21.24 -21.60 -3.31
CA THR A 5 -19.94 -20.95 -3.14
C THR A 5 -20.12 -19.65 -2.37
N ASP A 6 -19.45 -19.61 -1.22
CA ASP A 6 -19.20 -18.42 -0.41
C ASP A 6 -18.28 -17.49 -1.23
N ALA A 7 -18.85 -16.84 -2.24
CA ALA A 7 -18.13 -15.85 -3.03
C ALA A 7 -17.87 -14.66 -2.11
N LEU A 8 -16.66 -14.62 -1.56
CA LEU A 8 -16.16 -13.53 -0.73
C LEU A 8 -16.57 -12.20 -1.38
N THR A 9 -17.12 -11.29 -0.59
CA THR A 9 -17.71 -10.02 -1.05
C THR A 9 -16.72 -9.16 -1.87
N ASN A 10 -15.41 -9.39 -1.70
CA ASN A 10 -14.34 -8.75 -2.47
C ASN A 10 -14.29 -9.15 -3.94
N THR A 11 -14.83 -10.31 -4.32
CA THR A 11 -14.88 -10.80 -5.72
C THR A 11 -16.11 -10.28 -6.48
N LEU A 12 -17.03 -9.58 -5.80
CA LEU A 12 -18.27 -9.08 -6.40
C LEU A 12 -18.09 -7.73 -7.10
N ASN A 13 -17.06 -6.96 -6.75
CA ASN A 13 -16.77 -5.68 -7.40
C ASN A 13 -15.84 -5.90 -8.61
N PRO A 14 -16.09 -5.21 -9.74
CA PRO A 14 -15.25 -5.34 -10.91
C PRO A 14 -13.83 -4.84 -10.60
N THR A 15 -12.84 -5.67 -10.92
CA THR A 15 -11.39 -5.35 -10.90
C THR A 15 -11.05 -4.11 -11.71
N THR A 16 -11.91 -3.71 -12.64
CA THR A 16 -11.79 -2.51 -13.47
C THR A 16 -12.23 -1.22 -12.78
N SER A 17 -12.86 -1.28 -11.59
CA SER A 17 -13.23 -0.10 -10.79
C SER A 17 -13.12 -0.38 -9.29
N SER A 18 -11.89 -0.49 -8.81
CA SER A 18 -11.57 -0.82 -7.41
C SER A 18 -11.32 0.43 -6.56
N THR A 19 -11.56 0.29 -5.25
CA THR A 19 -11.12 1.26 -4.24
C THR A 19 -9.85 0.75 -3.57
N LEU A 20 -8.81 1.58 -3.50
CA LEU A 20 -7.54 1.28 -2.83
C LEU A 20 -7.31 2.24 -1.67
N THR A 21 -6.81 1.73 -0.55
CA THR A 21 -6.32 2.56 0.55
C THR A 21 -4.79 2.58 0.53
N ILE A 22 -4.24 3.75 0.23
CA ILE A 22 -2.79 3.95 0.20
C ILE A 22 -2.33 4.49 1.56
N ARG A 23 -1.59 3.68 2.31
CA ARG A 23 -0.96 4.05 3.58
C ARG A 23 0.35 4.76 3.28
N VAL A 24 0.34 6.10 3.22
CA VAL A 24 1.54 6.89 2.93
C VAL A 24 2.36 7.01 4.22
N ILE A 25 3.51 6.35 4.27
CA ILE A 25 4.39 6.32 5.45
C ILE A 25 5.45 7.41 5.30
N LYS A 26 5.33 8.49 6.08
CA LYS A 26 6.31 9.59 6.11
C LYS A 26 7.58 9.19 6.84
N ASN A 27 7.45 8.46 7.95
CA ASN A 27 8.58 8.10 8.79
C ASN A 27 8.26 6.82 9.57
N PHE A 28 9.18 5.85 9.51
CA PHE A 28 9.04 4.57 10.19
C PHE A 28 9.28 4.66 11.70
N GLU A 29 10.31 5.37 12.15
CA GLU A 29 10.71 5.51 13.56
C GLU A 29 9.62 6.18 14.41
N TYR A 30 8.99 7.23 13.88
CA TYR A 30 7.89 7.94 14.53
C TYR A 30 6.50 7.40 14.12
N ARG A 31 6.47 6.28 13.36
CA ARG A 31 5.24 5.63 12.86
C ARG A 31 4.24 6.59 12.22
N THR A 32 4.74 7.61 11.51
CA THR A 32 3.90 8.66 10.93
C THR A 32 3.31 8.18 9.60
N VAL A 33 2.02 7.89 9.58
CA VAL A 33 1.28 7.41 8.40
C VAL A 33 0.03 8.24 8.16
N LYS A 34 -0.38 8.36 6.89
CA LYS A 34 -1.67 8.93 6.50
C LYS A 34 -2.28 8.16 5.34
N ASN A 35 -3.58 7.88 5.42
CA ASN A 35 -4.30 7.17 4.38
C ASN A 35 -4.73 8.14 3.26
N LEU A 36 -4.49 7.73 2.02
CA LEU A 36 -5.02 8.31 0.79
C LEU A 36 -5.92 7.26 0.13
N VAL A 37 -7.22 7.56 0.02
CA VAL A 37 -8.16 6.67 -0.67
C VAL A 37 -8.21 7.03 -2.15
N LEU A 38 -7.99 6.04 -3.01
CA LEU A 38 -8.14 6.14 -4.45
C LEU A 38 -9.36 5.31 -4.88
N GLN A 39 -10.27 5.93 -5.62
CA GLN A 39 -11.47 5.27 -6.14
C GLN A 39 -11.36 5.13 -7.66
N HIS A 40 -12.10 4.16 -8.22
CA HIS A 40 -12.18 3.90 -9.66
C HIS A 40 -10.84 3.53 -10.29
N VAL A 41 -10.01 2.77 -9.56
CA VAL A 41 -8.74 2.27 -10.09
C VAL A 41 -9.01 1.00 -10.89
N ASN A 42 -8.55 0.96 -12.14
CA ASN A 42 -8.60 -0.24 -12.96
C ASN A 42 -7.36 -1.10 -12.68
N LEU A 43 -7.52 -2.18 -11.93
CA LEU A 43 -6.39 -3.03 -11.50
C LEU A 43 -5.78 -3.84 -12.65
N GLU A 44 -6.53 -4.07 -13.72
CA GLU A 44 -6.08 -4.86 -14.88
C GLU A 44 -5.17 -4.06 -15.81
N SER A 45 -5.40 -2.75 -15.91
CA SER A 45 -4.65 -1.89 -16.83
C SER A 45 -3.68 -0.93 -16.15
N THR A 46 -3.93 -0.53 -14.90
CA THR A 46 -3.05 0.42 -14.20
C THR A 46 -1.76 -0.31 -13.83
N THR A 47 -0.61 0.31 -14.11
CA THR A 47 0.69 -0.24 -13.70
C THR A 47 1.12 0.26 -12.32
N VAL A 48 2.09 -0.43 -11.73
CA VAL A 48 2.74 -0.02 -10.48
C VAL A 48 3.34 1.40 -10.61
N GLY A 49 4.03 1.69 -11.71
CA GLY A 49 4.61 3.01 -11.97
C GLY A 49 3.56 4.11 -12.08
N GLU A 50 2.46 3.85 -12.78
CA GLU A 50 1.31 4.77 -12.87
C GLU A 50 0.70 5.04 -11.50
N LEU A 51 0.48 4.01 -10.68
CA LEU A 51 -0.04 4.15 -9.33
C LEU A 51 0.89 5.03 -8.47
N LYS A 52 2.21 4.81 -8.51
CA LYS A 52 3.19 5.66 -7.81
C LYS A 52 3.05 7.14 -8.23
N ASN A 53 2.92 7.40 -9.52
CA ASN A 53 2.77 8.76 -10.05
C ASN A 53 1.48 9.43 -9.59
N ILE A 54 0.35 8.71 -9.65
CA ILE A 54 -0.94 9.18 -9.14
C ILE A 54 -0.83 9.56 -7.66
N ILE A 55 -0.22 8.71 -6.83
CA ILE A 55 -0.05 8.96 -5.39
C ILE A 55 0.83 10.19 -5.15
N ARG A 56 1.98 10.32 -5.83
CA ARG A 56 2.87 11.49 -5.71
C ARG A 56 2.14 12.78 -6.09
N GLN A 57 1.33 12.77 -7.16
CA GLN A 57 0.54 13.92 -7.55
C GLN A 57 -0.48 14.29 -6.46
N LYS A 58 -1.18 13.31 -5.88
CA LYS A 58 -2.16 13.54 -4.79
C LYS A 58 -1.50 14.09 -3.52
N ILE A 59 -0.32 13.59 -3.13
CA ILE A 59 0.46 14.11 -2.00
C ILE A 59 0.80 15.60 -2.19
N ASN A 60 1.18 15.99 -3.41
CA ASN A 60 1.56 17.37 -3.72
C ASN A 60 0.36 18.32 -3.85
N THR A 61 -0.82 17.81 -4.20
CA THR A 61 -2.01 18.64 -4.45
C THR A 61 -2.94 18.76 -3.25
N ILE A 62 -3.13 17.70 -2.46
CA ILE A 62 -4.03 17.70 -1.31
C ILE A 62 -3.37 18.46 -0.15
N SER A 63 -4.05 19.46 0.41
CA SER A 63 -3.55 20.30 1.52
C SER A 63 -3.19 19.48 2.76
N GLY A 64 -4.01 18.46 3.07
CA GLY A 64 -3.78 17.55 4.20
C GLY A 64 -2.50 16.72 4.10
N PHE A 65 -1.86 16.64 2.93
CA PHE A 65 -0.58 15.96 2.74
C PHE A 65 0.63 16.90 2.75
N LYS A 66 0.45 18.20 3.06
CA LYS A 66 1.56 19.16 3.16
C LYS A 66 2.76 18.65 4.00
N PRO A 67 2.58 18.00 5.18
CA PRO A 67 3.70 17.45 5.95
C PRO A 67 4.43 16.27 5.28
N PHE A 68 3.83 15.63 4.28
CA PHE A 68 4.32 14.43 3.62
C PHE A 68 5.16 14.74 2.36
N ARG A 69 5.14 15.99 1.87
CA ARG A 69 5.75 16.35 0.57
C ARG A 69 7.28 16.28 0.53
N ASN A 70 7.94 16.30 1.70
CA ASN A 70 9.40 16.34 1.82
C ASN A 70 10.05 14.95 1.86
N VAL A 71 9.34 13.90 1.44
CA VAL A 71 9.84 12.52 1.42
C VAL A 71 9.93 12.03 -0.02
N ASN A 72 11.04 11.38 -0.37
CA ASN A 72 11.20 10.73 -1.66
C ASN A 72 10.52 9.35 -1.65
N TYR A 73 9.25 9.28 -2.06
CA TYR A 73 8.51 8.03 -2.13
C TYR A 73 8.80 7.27 -3.42
N ASP A 74 9.19 6.00 -3.30
CA ASP A 74 9.62 5.17 -4.42
C ASP A 74 9.08 3.73 -4.39
N THR A 75 8.59 3.25 -3.24
CA THR A 75 8.29 1.83 -3.04
C THR A 75 6.86 1.62 -2.58
N LEU A 76 6.17 0.70 -3.27
CA LEU A 76 4.87 0.17 -2.87
C LEU A 76 5.01 -1.23 -2.29
N LYS A 77 4.24 -1.52 -1.24
CA LYS A 77 4.17 -2.84 -0.62
C LYS A 77 2.73 -3.15 -0.21
N LEU A 78 2.23 -4.33 -0.57
CA LEU A 78 0.94 -4.80 -0.06
C LEU A 78 1.01 -4.88 1.48
N TYR A 79 0.02 -4.32 2.18
CA TYR A 79 0.06 -4.24 3.65
C TYR A 79 -0.43 -5.53 4.31
N THR A 80 -1.55 -6.06 3.80
CA THR A 80 -2.18 -7.28 4.30
C THR A 80 -2.91 -7.98 3.17
N LYS A 81 -3.11 -9.29 3.32
CA LYS A 81 -4.02 -10.08 2.50
C LYS A 81 -5.21 -10.49 3.35
N ALA A 82 -6.39 -10.56 2.76
CA ALA A 82 -7.57 -11.09 3.44
C ALA A 82 -7.23 -12.47 4.04
N HIS A 83 -7.53 -12.64 5.32
CA HIS A 83 -7.31 -13.88 6.09
C HIS A 83 -5.84 -14.20 6.44
N GLY A 84 -4.90 -13.30 6.18
CA GLY A 84 -3.53 -13.38 6.69
C GLY A 84 -3.43 -12.99 8.17
N ALA A 85 -2.41 -13.49 8.87
CA ALA A 85 -2.10 -13.04 10.23
C ALA A 85 -1.85 -11.52 10.23
N LYS A 86 -2.47 -10.80 11.17
CA LYS A 86 -2.19 -9.37 11.36
C LYS A 86 -0.73 -9.23 11.80
N THR A 87 0.04 -8.42 11.09
CA THR A 87 1.43 -8.13 11.47
C THR A 87 1.46 -7.51 12.87
N GLN A 88 2.42 -7.92 13.70
CA GLN A 88 2.65 -7.29 15.01
C GLN A 88 3.21 -5.86 14.85
N ASN A 89 3.77 -5.53 13.69
CA ASN A 89 4.35 -4.22 13.43
C ASN A 89 3.31 -3.25 12.84
N LEU A 90 2.89 -2.29 13.66
CA LEU A 90 1.82 -1.35 13.31
C LEU A 90 2.14 -0.45 12.10
N ILE A 91 3.41 -0.17 11.82
CA ILE A 91 3.76 0.76 10.73
C ILE A 91 3.80 0.07 9.36
N ILE A 92 4.46 -1.09 9.27
CA ILE A 92 4.57 -1.86 8.03
C ILE A 92 4.76 -3.35 8.35
N ASN A 93 4.25 -4.22 7.49
CA ASN A 93 4.59 -5.63 7.54
C ASN A 93 6.06 -5.82 7.13
N ILE A 94 6.89 -6.40 8.00
CA ILE A 94 8.31 -6.68 7.71
C ILE A 94 8.58 -8.14 7.32
N GLU A 95 7.62 -9.03 7.54
CA GLU A 95 7.77 -10.48 7.41
C GLU A 95 7.60 -10.96 5.97
N HIS A 96 6.84 -10.22 5.16
CA HIS A 96 6.55 -10.57 3.76
C HIS A 96 7.26 -9.61 2.80
N GLU A 97 8.52 -9.88 2.44
CA GLU A 97 9.27 -9.03 1.50
C GLU A 97 8.80 -9.19 0.06
N GLU A 98 8.29 -10.36 -0.28
CA GLU A 98 7.72 -10.71 -1.58
C GLU A 98 6.47 -9.88 -1.94
N TRP A 99 5.93 -9.12 -0.97
CA TRP A 99 4.83 -8.18 -1.18
C TRP A 99 5.27 -6.80 -1.66
N ILE A 100 6.58 -6.56 -1.78
CA ILE A 100 7.09 -5.33 -2.39
C ILE A 100 6.96 -5.44 -3.91
N PHE A 101 6.41 -4.40 -4.54
CA PHE A 101 6.24 -4.38 -5.99
C PHE A 101 7.58 -4.02 -6.64
N GLY A 102 8.21 -5.02 -7.27
CA GLY A 102 9.58 -4.93 -7.79
C GLY A 102 9.69 -4.37 -9.21
N ASN A 103 8.61 -4.38 -9.99
CA ASN A 103 8.60 -3.92 -11.37
C ASN A 103 7.49 -2.87 -11.57
N ASP A 104 7.84 -1.73 -12.16
CA ASP A 104 6.91 -0.63 -12.39
C ASP A 104 5.95 -0.88 -13.57
N GLU A 105 6.30 -1.81 -14.46
CA GLU A 105 5.48 -2.21 -15.62
C GLU A 105 4.42 -3.26 -15.28
N ASP A 106 4.50 -3.89 -14.10
CA ASP A 106 3.52 -4.88 -13.68
C ASP A 106 2.16 -4.21 -13.44
N THR A 107 1.08 -4.89 -13.84
CA THR A 107 -0.28 -4.42 -13.56
C THR A 107 -0.63 -4.67 -12.11
N LEU A 108 -1.47 -3.82 -11.53
CA LEU A 108 -1.84 -3.92 -10.12
C LEU A 108 -2.45 -5.28 -9.76
N ILE A 109 -3.26 -5.86 -10.65
CA ILE A 109 -3.84 -7.19 -10.46
C ILE A 109 -2.77 -8.29 -10.42
N SER A 110 -1.70 -8.18 -11.21
CA SER A 110 -0.59 -9.15 -11.22
C SER A 110 0.25 -9.09 -9.94
N CYS A 111 0.28 -7.93 -9.27
CA CYS A 111 0.88 -7.75 -7.96
C CYS A 111 -0.01 -8.28 -6.81
N GLY A 112 -1.20 -8.82 -7.13
CA GLY A 112 -2.14 -9.37 -6.17
C GLY A 112 -2.98 -8.31 -5.45
N LEU A 113 -3.18 -7.13 -6.05
CA LEU A 113 -4.19 -6.20 -5.56
C LEU A 113 -5.58 -6.69 -5.96
N GLU A 114 -6.49 -6.54 -5.01
CA GLU A 114 -7.93 -6.74 -5.13
C GLU A 114 -8.66 -5.46 -4.72
N ASN A 115 -9.98 -5.40 -4.94
CA ASN A 115 -10.79 -4.32 -4.40
C ASN A 115 -10.60 -4.22 -2.87
N GLU A 116 -10.53 -3.00 -2.35
CA GLU A 116 -10.29 -2.64 -0.95
C GLU A 116 -8.90 -3.00 -0.41
N SER A 117 -7.94 -3.35 -1.29
CA SER A 117 -6.55 -3.59 -0.86
C SER A 117 -5.94 -2.37 -0.17
N GLU A 118 -5.19 -2.65 0.90
CA GLU A 118 -4.34 -1.68 1.58
C GLU A 118 -2.89 -1.81 1.09
N VAL A 119 -2.32 -0.71 0.60
CA VAL A 119 -0.95 -0.68 0.06
C VAL A 119 -0.16 0.42 0.75
N SER A 120 1.03 0.11 1.23
CA SER A 120 1.92 1.10 1.83
C SER A 120 2.80 1.75 0.77
N PHE A 121 2.94 3.08 0.81
CA PHE A 121 3.85 3.84 -0.06
C PHE A 121 4.88 4.60 0.79
N PHE A 122 6.16 4.35 0.53
CA PHE A 122 7.27 4.76 1.40
C PHE A 122 8.57 4.95 0.62
N ASN A 123 9.61 5.42 1.31
CA ASN A 123 10.99 5.49 0.81
C ASN A 123 11.74 4.19 1.10
N ARG A 124 12.32 3.54 0.08
CA ARG A 124 12.96 2.22 0.22
C ARG A 124 14.12 2.23 1.20
N GLU A 125 14.98 3.23 1.11
CA GLU A 125 16.17 3.35 1.94
C GLU A 125 15.82 3.46 3.43
N ALA A 126 14.82 4.29 3.76
CA ALA A 126 14.30 4.42 5.12
C ALA A 126 13.68 3.12 5.65
N TYR A 127 13.03 2.33 4.80
CA TYR A 127 12.50 1.02 5.17
C TYR A 127 13.62 0.02 5.48
N GLU A 128 14.66 -0.06 4.64
CA GLU A 128 15.79 -0.97 4.88
C GLU A 128 16.56 -0.59 6.15
N ALA A 129 16.73 0.71 6.42
CA ALA A 129 17.31 1.17 7.68
C ALA A 129 16.45 0.79 8.89
N TYR A 130 15.13 0.97 8.79
CA TYR A 130 14.19 0.61 9.84
C TYR A 130 14.19 -0.90 10.16
N LYS A 131 14.30 -1.75 9.13
CA LYS A 131 14.35 -3.20 9.30
C LYS A 131 15.50 -3.69 10.18
N GLN A 132 16.61 -2.98 10.24
CA GLN A 132 17.74 -3.38 11.09
C GLN A 132 17.42 -3.21 12.58
N HIS A 133 16.52 -2.27 12.91
CA HIS A 133 16.14 -1.92 14.28
C HIS A 133 14.64 -1.57 14.40
N PRO A 134 13.71 -2.53 14.17
CA PRO A 134 12.29 -2.24 14.01
C PRO A 134 11.58 -1.79 15.31
N ASP A 135 12.18 -2.05 16.47
CA ASP A 135 11.61 -1.76 17.80
C ASP A 135 12.00 -0.38 18.35
N VAL A 136 12.88 0.35 17.65
CA VAL A 136 13.32 1.69 18.09
C VAL A 136 12.28 2.72 17.67
N ILE A 137 11.32 2.99 18.55
CA ILE A 137 10.51 4.21 18.49
C ILE A 137 11.36 5.34 19.06
N LYS A 138 11.70 6.33 18.24
CA LYS A 138 12.30 7.57 18.74
C LYS A 138 11.19 8.40 19.38
N TRP A 139 11.35 8.67 20.67
CA TRP A 139 10.55 9.63 21.40
C TRP A 139 11.30 10.96 21.38
N ASP A 140 10.69 12.01 20.83
CA ASP A 140 11.12 13.40 21.06
C ASP A 140 10.34 13.99 22.26
#